data_AF-A0A4U0UQ79-F1
#
_entry.id   AF-A0A4U0UQ79-F1
#
_cell.length_a   1.000
_cell.length_b   1.000
_cell.length_c   1.000
_cell.angle_alpha   90.00
_cell.angle_beta   90.00
_cell.angle_gamma   90.00
#
_symmetry.space_group_name_H-M   'P 1'
#
loop_
_entity.id
_entity.type
_entity.pdbx_description
1 polymer ?
#
loop_
_entity_poly.entity_id
_entity_poly.type
_entity_poly.pdbx_seq_one_letter_code
_entity_poly.pdbx_strand_id
1 'polypeptide(L)'
;YYIDSWKVWFSIVIVFNGLGNVALAVMRYRIGEKSFFGALLENFKWILMLGIFLGGLSLHVSQALLAHMFEIDMTWGATSKEAEFSNFFIEVPKVLKRFKFSIAFSLIGIIAMIVFAKASFIPYGWQIKDFVAILPMATVTVSHLLLPIALNPALMTFSW
;
A
#
# COMPACT_ATOMS: atom_id res chain seq x y z
N TYR A 1 7.88 -20.85 -11.48
CA TYR A 1 7.04 -20.35 -10.36
C TYR A 1 7.28 -18.86 -10.10
N TYR A 2 8.32 -18.42 -9.37
CA TYR A 2 8.51 -16.97 -9.08
C TYR A 2 8.62 -16.10 -10.34
N ILE A 3 9.32 -16.56 -11.38
CA ILE A 3 9.45 -15.85 -12.66
C ILE A 3 8.10 -15.71 -13.39
N ASP A 4 7.21 -16.68 -13.26
CA ASP A 4 5.90 -16.64 -13.94
C ASP A 4 4.95 -15.72 -13.19
N SER A 5 4.90 -15.83 -11.86
CA SER A 5 4.15 -14.89 -11.00
C SER A 5 4.64 -13.45 -11.19
N TRP A 6 5.94 -13.26 -11.39
CA TRP A 6 6.54 -11.96 -11.67
C TRP A 6 6.08 -11.36 -13.00
N LYS A 7 6.08 -12.14 -14.08
CA LYS A 7 5.60 -11.69 -15.38
C LYS A 7 4.14 -11.25 -15.30
N VAL A 8 3.32 -11.98 -14.56
CA VAL A 8 1.91 -11.62 -14.33
C VAL A 8 1.81 -10.32 -13.55
N TRP A 9 2.52 -10.20 -12.43
CA TRP A 9 2.52 -8.97 -11.62
C TRP A 9 2.98 -7.75 -12.42
N PHE A 10 4.09 -7.88 -13.15
CA PHE A 10 4.64 -6.82 -13.99
C PHE A 10 3.67 -6.40 -15.09
N SER A 11 3.01 -7.39 -15.74
CA SER A 11 2.00 -7.12 -16.76
C SER A 11 0.81 -6.35 -16.19
N ILE A 12 0.29 -6.76 -15.02
CA ILE A 12 -0.81 -6.08 -14.34
C ILE A 12 -0.41 -4.63 -14.01
N VAL A 13 0.77 -4.43 -13.43
CA VAL A 13 1.22 -3.08 -13.05
C VAL A 13 1.32 -2.16 -14.27
N ILE A 14 1.95 -2.60 -15.36
CA ILE A 14 2.11 -1.78 -16.56
C ILE A 14 0.77 -1.51 -17.25
N VAL A 15 -0.08 -2.53 -17.41
CA VAL A 15 -1.33 -2.38 -18.14
C VAL A 15 -2.30 -1.51 -17.37
N PHE A 16 -2.54 -1.79 -16.09
CA PHE A 16 -3.57 -1.07 -15.34
C PHE A 16 -3.07 0.29 -14.82
N ASN A 17 -1.84 0.40 -14.32
CA ASN A 17 -1.33 1.68 -13.81
C ASN A 17 -0.68 2.53 -14.92
N GLY A 18 -0.07 1.93 -15.93
CA GLY A 18 0.49 2.67 -17.06
C GLY A 18 -0.57 2.98 -18.11
N LEU A 19 -0.96 1.96 -18.89
CA LEU A 19 -1.86 2.15 -20.04
C LEU A 19 -3.26 2.63 -19.62
N GLY A 20 -3.77 2.17 -18.48
CA GLY A 20 -5.05 2.66 -17.93
C GLY A 20 -5.07 4.17 -17.68
N ASN A 21 -4.00 4.73 -17.10
CA ASN A 21 -3.90 6.17 -16.86
C ASN A 21 -3.70 6.98 -18.14
N VAL A 22 -3.00 6.41 -19.14
CA VAL A 22 -2.89 7.00 -20.49
C VAL A 22 -4.27 7.02 -21.17
N ALA A 23 -5.00 5.91 -21.15
CA ALA A 23 -6.34 5.82 -21.74
C ALA A 23 -7.31 6.82 -21.07
N LEU A 24 -7.24 6.97 -19.75
CA LEU A 24 -8.00 7.97 -19.01
C LEU A 24 -7.63 9.40 -19.44
N ALA A 25 -6.33 9.69 -19.63
CA ALA A 25 -5.89 11.01 -20.11
C ALA A 25 -6.38 11.31 -21.53
N VAL A 26 -6.35 10.31 -22.42
CA VAL A 26 -6.93 10.43 -23.78
C VAL A 26 -8.43 10.72 -23.69
N MET A 27 -9.17 9.98 -22.86
CA MET A 27 -10.61 10.18 -22.71
C MET A 27 -10.92 11.62 -22.23
N ARG A 28 -10.24 12.09 -21.18
CA ARG A 28 -10.39 13.46 -20.63
C ARG A 28 -10.05 14.55 -21.65
N TYR A 29 -9.04 14.30 -22.48
CA TYR A 29 -8.70 15.19 -23.58
C TYR A 29 -9.79 15.24 -24.66
N ARG A 30 -10.34 14.07 -25.05
CA ARG A 30 -11.38 14.00 -26.09
C ARG A 30 -12.70 14.65 -25.69
N ILE A 31 -13.07 14.58 -24.41
CA ILE A 31 -14.29 15.24 -23.92
C ILE A 31 -14.10 16.75 -23.64
N GLY A 32 -12.90 17.28 -23.89
CA GLY A 32 -12.59 18.69 -23.68
C GLY A 32 -12.43 19.12 -22.21
N GLU A 33 -12.32 18.16 -21.27
CA GLU A 33 -12.22 18.46 -19.83
C GLU A 33 -10.84 19.08 -19.49
N LYS A 34 -9.75 18.50 -20.01
CA LYS A 34 -8.37 18.91 -19.73
C LYS A 34 -7.45 18.70 -20.94
N SER A 35 -6.34 19.44 -21.01
CA SER A 35 -5.30 19.15 -21.99
C SER A 35 -4.70 17.76 -21.75
N PHE A 36 -4.25 17.07 -22.80
CA PHE A 36 -3.73 15.70 -22.70
C PHE A 36 -2.63 15.56 -21.64
N PHE A 37 -1.59 16.41 -21.70
CA PHE A 37 -0.49 16.39 -20.74
C PHE A 37 -0.92 16.80 -19.32
N GLY A 38 -1.87 17.74 -19.20
CA GLY A 38 -2.44 18.11 -17.90
C GLY A 38 -3.18 16.94 -17.24
N ALA A 39 -4.03 16.25 -18.00
CA ALA A 39 -4.72 15.06 -17.54
C ALA A 39 -3.74 13.92 -17.21
N LEU A 40 -2.70 13.73 -18.02
CA LEU A 40 -1.69 12.69 -17.80
C LEU A 40 -0.95 12.89 -16.47
N LEU A 41 -0.40 14.08 -16.23
CA LEU A 41 0.32 14.40 -14.99
C LEU A 41 -0.58 14.26 -13.77
N GLU A 42 -1.83 14.70 -13.87
CA GLU A 42 -2.79 14.54 -12.79
C GLU A 42 -3.08 13.07 -12.48
N ASN A 43 -3.33 12.25 -13.50
CA ASN A 43 -3.58 10.82 -13.34
C ASN A 43 -2.39 10.11 -12.66
N PHE A 44 -1.15 10.35 -13.14
CA PHE A 44 0.05 9.74 -12.55
C PHE A 44 0.33 10.19 -11.11
N LYS A 45 -0.01 11.44 -10.75
CA LYS A 45 0.12 11.94 -9.37
C LYS A 45 -0.68 11.07 -8.38
N TRP A 46 -1.86 10.60 -8.78
CA TRP A 46 -2.73 9.82 -7.91
C TRP A 46 -2.30 8.35 -7.75
N ILE A 47 -1.46 7.82 -8.64
CA ILE A 47 -1.02 6.41 -8.60
C ILE A 47 -0.33 6.10 -7.27
N LEU A 48 0.51 7.00 -6.76
CA LEU A 48 1.24 6.75 -5.51
C LEU A 48 0.27 6.59 -4.32
N MET A 49 -0.67 7.54 -4.19
CA MET A 49 -1.69 7.51 -3.13
C MET A 49 -2.57 6.26 -3.24
N LEU A 50 -3.04 5.95 -4.45
CA LEU A 50 -3.87 4.77 -4.71
C LEU A 50 -3.10 3.46 -4.50
N GLY A 51 -1.81 3.42 -4.85
CA GLY A 51 -0.94 2.27 -4.66
C GLY A 51 -0.68 1.97 -3.19
N ILE A 52 -0.48 3.00 -2.36
CA ILE A 52 -0.39 2.84 -0.90
C ILE A 52 -1.73 2.37 -0.34
N PHE A 53 -2.84 3.01 -0.75
CA PHE A 53 -4.18 2.66 -0.27
C PHE A 53 -4.54 1.21 -0.60
N LEU A 54 -4.59 0.86 -1.89
CA LEU A 54 -4.97 -0.48 -2.34
C LEU A 54 -3.99 -1.55 -1.85
N GLY A 55 -2.68 -1.23 -1.84
CA GLY A 55 -1.67 -2.14 -1.33
C GLY A 55 -1.78 -2.40 0.17
N GLY A 56 -2.20 -1.40 0.96
CA GLY A 56 -2.36 -1.51 2.41
C GLY A 56 -3.69 -2.13 2.85
N LEU A 57 -4.65 -2.36 1.94
CA LEU A 57 -5.92 -3.00 2.28
C LEU A 57 -5.81 -4.52 2.46
N SER A 58 -4.78 -5.18 1.91
CA SER A 58 -4.80 -6.64 1.80
C SER A 58 -4.80 -7.36 3.15
N LEU A 59 -4.12 -6.85 4.17
CA LEU A 59 -4.19 -7.43 5.53
C LEU A 59 -5.59 -7.31 6.13
N HIS A 60 -6.24 -6.16 5.95
CA HIS A 60 -7.60 -5.93 6.47
C HIS A 60 -8.63 -6.81 5.76
N VAL A 61 -8.50 -6.97 4.44
CA VAL A 61 -9.33 -7.89 3.65
C VAL A 61 -9.08 -9.34 4.08
N SER A 62 -7.83 -9.73 4.30
CA SER A 62 -7.49 -11.07 4.78
C SER A 62 -8.07 -11.35 6.16
N GLN A 63 -8.04 -10.36 7.07
CA GLN A 63 -8.69 -10.47 8.38
C GLN A 63 -10.20 -10.67 8.23
N ALA A 64 -10.87 -9.91 7.35
CA ALA A 64 -12.30 -10.07 7.10
C ALA A 64 -12.65 -11.45 6.55
N LEU A 65 -11.85 -11.97 5.62
CA LEU A 65 -12.01 -13.32 5.06
C LEU A 65 -11.84 -14.39 6.13
N LEU A 66 -10.78 -14.30 6.95
CA LEU A 66 -10.55 -15.27 8.03
C LEU A 66 -11.65 -15.20 9.10
N ALA A 67 -12.11 -14.00 9.48
CA ALA A 67 -13.21 -13.85 10.42
C ALA A 67 -14.48 -14.53 9.90
N HIS A 68 -14.78 -14.38 8.61
CA HIS A 68 -15.89 -15.07 7.97
C HIS A 68 -15.70 -16.59 7.95
N MET A 69 -14.52 -17.10 7.60
CA MET A 69 -14.22 -18.54 7.55
C MET A 69 -14.34 -19.23 8.92
N PHE A 70 -14.05 -18.52 10.01
CA PHE A 70 -14.09 -19.05 11.37
C PHE A 70 -15.33 -18.61 12.16
N GLU A 71 -16.34 -18.04 11.49
CA GLU A 71 -17.58 -17.56 12.13
C GLU A 71 -17.31 -16.59 13.31
N ILE A 72 -16.26 -15.78 13.21
CA ILE A 72 -15.94 -14.75 14.20
C ILE A 72 -16.80 -13.53 13.91
N ASP A 73 -17.63 -13.15 14.88
CA ASP A 73 -18.43 -11.92 14.82
C ASP A 73 -17.54 -10.69 14.69
N MET A 74 -17.54 -10.08 13.49
CA MET A 74 -16.83 -8.86 13.18
C MET A 74 -17.82 -7.75 12.87
N THR A 75 -17.65 -6.60 13.51
CA THR A 75 -18.43 -5.39 13.23
C THR A 75 -17.65 -4.44 12.32
N TRP A 76 -18.35 -3.86 11.35
CA TRP A 76 -17.78 -2.83 10.49
C TRP A 76 -18.00 -1.47 11.14
N GLY A 77 -16.91 -0.77 11.44
CA GLY A 77 -17.00 0.60 11.93
C GLY A 77 -17.56 1.54 10.85
N ALA A 78 -18.57 2.34 11.19
CA ALA A 78 -19.04 3.39 10.31
C ALA A 78 -18.00 4.52 10.22
N THR A 79 -17.79 5.07 9.03
CA THR A 79 -16.95 6.25 8.84
C THR A 79 -17.54 7.42 9.62
N SER A 80 -16.76 8.04 10.51
CA SER A 80 -17.20 9.25 11.22
C SER A 80 -17.49 10.35 10.20
N LYS A 81 -18.67 10.97 10.30
CA LYS A 81 -19.06 12.09 9.42
C LYS A 81 -18.41 13.40 9.83
N GLU A 82 -18.02 13.54 11.09
CA GLU A 82 -17.34 14.74 11.60
C GLU A 82 -15.85 14.44 11.77
N ALA A 83 -15.04 15.30 11.14
CA ALA A 83 -13.61 15.34 11.35
C ALA A 83 -13.36 16.08 12.67
N GLU A 84 -13.04 15.32 13.72
CA GLU A 84 -12.57 15.90 14.97
C GLU A 84 -11.26 16.66 14.70
N PHE A 85 -11.14 17.87 15.24
CA PHE A 85 -9.88 18.62 15.18
C PHE A 85 -8.79 17.79 15.89
N SER A 86 -7.77 17.37 15.13
CA SER A 86 -6.64 16.57 15.62
C SER A 86 -5.34 17.23 15.14
N ASN A 87 -4.33 17.25 15.99
CA ASN A 87 -3.00 17.74 15.65
C ASN A 87 -1.99 16.58 15.58
N PHE A 88 -0.79 16.86 15.10
CA PHE A 88 0.24 15.84 14.88
C PHE A 88 0.49 14.98 16.14
N PHE A 89 0.61 15.60 17.31
CA PHE A 89 0.96 14.90 18.55
C PHE A 89 -0.19 14.06 19.13
N ILE A 90 -1.44 14.44 18.88
CA ILE A 90 -2.61 13.65 19.27
C ILE A 90 -2.78 12.45 18.33
N GLU A 91 -2.53 12.66 17.04
CA GLU A 91 -2.81 11.65 16.02
C GLU A 91 -1.78 10.52 15.99
N VAL A 92 -0.49 10.81 16.21
CA VAL A 92 0.58 9.79 16.26
C VAL A 92 0.28 8.63 17.21
N PRO A 93 0.01 8.84 18.52
CA PRO A 93 -0.26 7.74 19.44
C PRO A 93 -1.58 7.01 19.12
N LYS A 94 -2.58 7.72 18.57
CA LYS A 94 -3.85 7.13 18.12
C LYS A 94 -3.62 6.17 16.95
N VAL A 95 -2.84 6.59 15.97
CA VAL A 95 -2.44 5.78 14.81
C VAL A 95 -1.63 4.57 15.24
N LEU A 96 -0.60 4.75 16.07
CA LEU A 96 0.23 3.64 16.56
C LEU A 96 -0.59 2.59 17.31
N LYS A 97 -1.55 3.00 18.15
CA LYS A 97 -2.44 2.07 18.87
C LYS A 97 -3.39 1.33 17.92
N ARG A 98 -3.99 2.04 16.96
CA ARG A 98 -5.00 1.49 16.04
C ARG A 98 -4.39 0.56 15.00
N PHE A 99 -3.21 0.89 14.47
CA PHE A 99 -2.55 0.15 13.39
C PHE A 99 -1.36 -0.70 13.86
N LYS A 100 -1.24 -0.94 15.18
CA LYS A 100 -0.13 -1.70 15.78
C LYS A 100 0.19 -3.02 15.06
N PHE A 101 -0.84 -3.77 14.63
CA PHE A 101 -0.65 -5.05 13.95
C PHE A 101 -0.14 -4.88 12.51
N SER A 102 -0.67 -3.90 11.76
CA SER A 102 -0.19 -3.58 10.41
C SER A 102 1.27 -3.10 10.44
N ILE A 103 1.60 -2.22 11.39
CA ILE A 103 2.95 -1.71 11.59
C ILE A 103 3.90 -2.84 12.00
N ALA A 104 3.52 -3.67 12.97
CA ALA A 104 4.32 -4.81 13.39
C ALA A 104 4.56 -5.81 12.25
N PHE A 105 3.53 -6.19 11.50
CA PHE A 105 3.65 -7.06 10.33
C PHE A 105 4.65 -6.48 9.31
N SER A 106 4.53 -5.19 9.03
CA SER A 106 5.39 -4.51 8.05
C SER A 106 6.85 -4.46 8.50
N LEU A 107 7.09 -4.08 9.76
CA LEU A 107 8.45 -4.02 10.33
C LEU A 107 9.10 -5.40 10.39
N ILE A 108 8.35 -6.41 10.84
CA ILE A 108 8.83 -7.81 10.88
C ILE A 108 9.15 -8.28 9.46
N GLY A 109 8.28 -8.01 8.48
CA GLY A 109 8.52 -8.37 7.08
C GLY A 109 9.76 -7.70 6.49
N ILE A 110 9.96 -6.40 6.75
CA ILE A 110 11.14 -5.65 6.31
C ILE A 110 12.42 -6.21 6.95
N ILE A 111 12.41 -6.43 8.26
CA ILE A 111 13.56 -7.01 8.97
C ILE A 111 13.86 -8.40 8.44
N ALA A 112 12.86 -9.25 8.25
CA ALA A 112 13.02 -10.58 7.70
C ALA A 112 13.67 -10.53 6.31
N MET A 113 13.17 -9.67 5.40
CA MET A 113 13.78 -9.51 4.07
C MET A 113 15.26 -9.10 4.17
N ILE A 114 15.61 -8.14 5.03
CA ILE A 114 17.00 -7.70 5.21
C ILE A 114 17.88 -8.83 5.77
N VAL A 115 17.39 -9.57 6.77
CA VAL A 115 18.11 -10.69 7.39
C VAL A 115 18.33 -11.81 6.37
N PHE A 116 17.30 -12.26 5.66
CA PHE A 116 17.43 -13.31 4.64
C PHE A 116 18.30 -12.89 3.44
N ALA A 117 18.39 -11.60 3.13
CA ALA A 117 19.24 -11.11 2.04
C ALA A 117 20.72 -10.94 2.45
N LYS A 118 21.00 -10.53 3.70
CA LYS A 118 22.34 -10.02 4.08
C LYS A 118 22.99 -10.67 5.31
N ALA A 119 22.26 -11.39 6.16
CA ALA A 119 22.84 -11.91 7.39
C ALA A 119 23.85 -13.03 7.11
N SER A 120 25.03 -12.93 7.73
CA SER A 120 26.14 -13.88 7.56
C SER A 120 25.85 -15.28 8.09
N PHE A 121 24.89 -15.40 9.01
CA PHE A 121 24.49 -16.68 9.62
C PHE A 121 23.42 -17.44 8.82
N ILE A 122 22.87 -16.86 7.74
CA ILE A 122 21.87 -17.53 6.90
C ILE A 122 22.58 -18.44 5.89
N PRO A 123 22.29 -19.76 5.89
CA PRO A 123 22.87 -20.70 4.92
C PRO A 123 22.61 -20.24 3.48
N TYR A 124 23.57 -20.48 2.59
CA TYR A 124 23.49 -20.01 1.19
C TYR A 124 22.17 -20.38 0.49
N GLY A 125 21.68 -21.61 0.70
CA GLY A 125 20.41 -22.06 0.08
C GLY A 125 19.14 -21.39 0.60
N TRP A 126 19.22 -20.64 1.71
CA TRP A 126 18.09 -19.92 2.31
C TRP A 126 18.16 -18.40 2.03
N GLN A 127 19.22 -17.94 1.35
CA GLN A 127 19.39 -16.52 1.06
C GLN A 127 18.43 -16.08 -0.05
N ILE A 128 17.63 -15.06 0.23
CA ILE A 128 16.71 -14.48 -0.75
C ILE A 128 17.32 -13.19 -1.28
N LYS A 129 17.99 -13.28 -2.42
CA LYS A 129 18.67 -12.14 -3.08
C LYS A 129 18.01 -11.73 -4.40
N ASP A 130 17.12 -12.56 -4.92
CA ASP A 130 16.45 -12.30 -6.19
C ASP A 130 15.47 -11.14 -6.06
N PHE A 131 15.65 -10.13 -6.91
CA PHE A 131 14.79 -8.96 -6.98
C PHE A 131 13.31 -9.32 -7.18
N VAL A 132 13.07 -10.37 -7.97
CA VAL A 132 11.74 -10.90 -8.27
C VAL A 132 10.98 -11.35 -7.03
N ALA A 133 11.68 -11.85 -6.01
CA ALA A 133 11.08 -12.24 -4.73
C ALA A 133 10.96 -11.04 -3.77
N ILE A 134 11.96 -10.15 -3.79
CA ILE A 134 12.03 -9.02 -2.86
C ILE A 134 11.00 -7.93 -3.19
N LEU A 135 10.86 -7.54 -4.46
CA LEU A 135 10.03 -6.38 -4.82
C LEU A 135 8.56 -6.55 -4.42
N PRO A 136 7.87 -7.68 -4.70
CA PRO A 136 6.47 -7.82 -4.31
C PRO A 136 6.29 -7.75 -2.78
N MET A 137 7.16 -8.42 -2.02
CA MET A 137 7.13 -8.36 -0.56
C MET A 137 7.42 -6.95 -0.02
N ALA A 138 8.37 -6.25 -0.63
CA ALA A 138 8.66 -4.85 -0.31
C ALA A 138 7.43 -3.96 -0.56
N THR A 139 6.75 -4.11 -1.70
CA THR A 139 5.54 -3.33 -1.99
C THR A 139 4.43 -3.57 -0.96
N VAL A 140 4.21 -4.83 -0.55
CA VAL A 140 3.20 -5.15 0.48
C VAL A 140 3.56 -4.53 1.82
N THR A 141 4.78 -4.78 2.34
CA THR A 141 5.22 -4.27 3.65
C THR A 141 5.27 -2.74 3.70
N VAL A 142 5.76 -2.09 2.64
CA VAL A 142 5.82 -0.62 2.56
C VAL A 142 4.42 -0.03 2.50
N SER A 143 3.52 -0.58 1.68
CA SER A 143 2.14 -0.05 1.61
C SER A 143 1.41 -0.20 2.95
N HIS A 144 1.56 -1.30 3.68
CA HIS A 144 0.95 -1.48 5.02
C HIS A 144 1.55 -0.58 6.10
N LEU A 145 2.84 -0.24 5.98
CA LEU A 145 3.50 0.70 6.87
C LEU A 145 3.08 2.15 6.58
N LEU A 146 2.99 2.51 5.30
CA LEU A 146 2.66 3.86 4.86
C LEU A 146 1.17 4.18 4.96
N LEU A 147 0.28 3.17 4.83
CA LEU A 147 -1.17 3.36 4.84
C LEU A 147 -1.65 4.29 5.99
N PRO A 148 -1.32 4.04 7.27
CA PRO A 148 -1.81 4.88 8.35
C PRO A 148 -1.05 6.20 8.54
N ILE A 149 0.08 6.39 7.86
CA ILE A 149 0.95 7.56 8.00
C ILE A 149 0.72 8.53 6.83
N ALA A 150 0.98 8.08 5.61
CA ALA A 150 0.95 8.91 4.40
C ALA A 150 -0.47 9.33 3.99
N LEU A 151 -1.49 8.58 4.40
CA LEU A 151 -2.89 8.89 4.10
C LEU A 151 -3.62 9.62 5.24
N ASN A 152 -2.91 9.99 6.32
CA ASN A 152 -3.49 10.75 7.42
C ASN A 152 -3.13 12.24 7.29
N PRO A 153 -4.10 13.12 6.94
CA PRO A 153 -3.82 14.54 6.74
C PRO A 153 -3.22 15.21 7.97
N ALA A 154 -3.70 14.89 9.18
CA ALA A 154 -3.20 15.49 10.42
C ALA A 154 -1.73 15.13 10.71
N LEU A 155 -1.24 14.00 10.19
CA LEU A 155 0.17 13.64 10.24
C LEU A 155 1.00 14.33 9.15
N MET A 156 0.42 14.52 7.96
CA MET A 156 1.13 15.05 6.79
C MET A 156 1.20 16.57 6.75
N THR A 157 0.26 17.28 7.39
CA THR A 157 0.24 18.75 7.47
C THR A 157 1.11 19.31 8.60
N PHE A 158 1.61 18.46 9.51
CA PHE A 158 2.41 18.85 10.69
C PHE A 158 1.83 20.05 11.45
N SER A 159 0.50 20.13 11.53
CA SER A 159 -0.20 21.19 12.26
C SER A 159 -0.13 20.95 13.77
N TRP A 160 0.10 22.02 14.52
CA TRP A 160 0.22 22.05 15.99
C TRP A 160 -1.07 22.50 16.67
#